data_AF-A0A5C0VIA8-F1
#
_entry.id   AF-A0A5C0VIA8-F1
#
_cell.length_a   1.000
_cell.length_b   1.000
_cell.length_c   1.000
_cell.angle_alpha   90.00
_cell.angle_beta   90.00
_cell.angle_gamma   90.00
#
_symmetry.space_group_name_H-M   'P 1'
#
loop_
_entity.id
_entity.type
_entity.pdbx_description
1 polymer ?
#
loop_
_entity_poly.entity_id
_entity_poly.type
_entity_poly.pdbx_seq_one_letter_code
_entity_poly.pdbx_strand_id
1 'polypeptide(L)'
;MKNTFIKSMVLFALGTTVLSSCQREVEFNSLNKGNFTDTVGSLQAVADFPIGFAADNPTFESNAAYRRAIVSNASMITFENSMKHNAIVRDNGTFDFTRADALATAATAAGLKIHGHTLVWHSQQNGTYLSSLGGTAPPPRPNILLNGGFESGTGADYTNWSKFNGAASFSAGSGGEVRTGTRSMKAVVATDNPGGQWRVQLASDLFPTTVGVDYRVTFFIRAATAGGTMRLSTAPSAQFQGDQTVGTDWTPISWTFRARDAQTRILFDMGARANTYFVDDVTVVDATPVPGVDLTQVRISVDNAMKAFIQGMINRYKSRGVVSWDVLNEILAENGTLRDGTNSPTEYYWVKFLGRDYIANAFRYAREADPNADLYINDFNLEQGNQLKVDSMVALCNRLKAQNVPITGIGTQMHITTNSSRAGIINSLRKLASTGLKVKITELDIRVNVGNAAAFTPDEFTLALQAEMYKFVVETYLKYVPAAQRGGITIWGVDDPRGWLNRADRPEFALLFNANFTKKPAYAGVKMALQGK
;
A
#
# COMPACT_ATOMS: atom_id res chain seq x y z
N MET A 1 4.43 -36.79 -73.57
CA MET A 1 5.07 -35.62 -74.19
C MET A 1 5.88 -34.93 -73.08
N LYS A 2 7.13 -35.34 -72.82
CA LYS A 2 8.42 -34.86 -73.39
C LYS A 2 8.64 -33.34 -73.34
N ASN A 3 9.64 -32.98 -72.52
CA ASN A 3 10.60 -31.85 -72.58
C ASN A 3 10.05 -30.43 -72.34
N THR A 4 10.73 -29.54 -71.61
CA THR A 4 12.17 -29.22 -71.76
C THR A 4 12.76 -28.51 -70.52
N PHE A 5 14.03 -28.81 -70.25
CA PHE A 5 14.99 -28.17 -69.35
C PHE A 5 15.29 -26.69 -69.67
N ILE A 6 15.55 -25.87 -68.65
CA ILE A 6 16.59 -24.80 -68.69
C ILE A 6 17.35 -24.80 -67.35
N LYS A 7 18.69 -24.85 -67.44
CA LYS A 7 19.69 -24.70 -66.36
C LYS A 7 19.93 -23.22 -66.05
N SER A 8 20.19 -22.86 -64.78
CA SER A 8 21.47 -22.29 -64.30
C SER A 8 21.39 -21.65 -62.91
N MET A 9 22.33 -22.06 -62.06
CA MET A 9 23.07 -21.28 -61.04
C MET A 9 22.32 -20.24 -60.20
N VAL A 10 22.12 -20.53 -58.91
CA VAL A 10 22.08 -19.47 -57.89
C VAL A 10 22.96 -19.85 -56.69
N LEU A 11 23.82 -18.88 -56.41
CA LEU A 11 24.85 -18.70 -55.41
C LEU A 11 24.40 -19.00 -53.97
N PHE A 12 25.27 -19.64 -53.20
CA PHE A 12 25.20 -19.70 -51.73
C PHE A 12 25.38 -18.28 -51.16
N ALA A 13 24.41 -17.76 -50.42
CA ALA A 13 24.57 -16.56 -49.61
C ALA A 13 23.72 -16.64 -48.34
N LEU A 14 24.37 -16.29 -47.23
CA LEU A 14 23.96 -16.42 -45.82
C LEU A 14 22.52 -15.97 -45.54
N GLY A 15 21.72 -16.87 -44.98
CA GLY A 15 20.57 -16.53 -44.17
C GLY A 15 20.99 -16.47 -42.70
N THR A 16 21.25 -15.28 -42.18
CA THR A 16 21.42 -15.00 -40.75
C THR A 16 20.14 -15.36 -40.00
N THR A 17 20.12 -16.54 -39.39
CA THR A 17 19.21 -16.87 -38.29
C THR A 17 19.59 -16.00 -37.09
N VAL A 18 18.77 -15.00 -36.82
CA VAL A 18 18.77 -14.28 -35.54
C VAL A 18 18.36 -15.31 -34.49
N LEU A 19 19.35 -15.94 -33.87
CA LEU A 19 19.21 -16.63 -32.60
C LEU A 19 18.80 -15.55 -31.59
N SER A 20 17.50 -15.42 -31.34
CA SER A 20 17.06 -14.74 -30.12
C SER A 20 17.67 -15.53 -28.97
N SER A 21 18.64 -14.94 -28.29
CA SER A 21 19.15 -15.49 -27.04
C SER A 21 17.97 -15.55 -26.07
N CYS A 22 17.33 -16.71 -25.97
CA CYS A 22 16.65 -17.09 -24.74
C CYS A 22 17.74 -17.04 -23.67
N GLN A 23 17.83 -15.92 -22.96
CA GLN A 23 18.52 -15.90 -21.68
C GLN A 23 17.84 -16.98 -20.86
N ARG A 24 18.57 -18.07 -20.63
CA ARG A 24 18.21 -19.12 -19.70
C ARG A 24 17.85 -18.42 -18.39
N GLU A 25 16.59 -18.49 -17.97
CA GLU A 25 16.26 -18.18 -16.58
C GLU A 25 17.18 -19.04 -15.73
N VAL A 26 17.95 -18.39 -14.86
CA VAL A 26 18.82 -19.10 -13.92
C VAL A 26 17.93 -20.03 -13.11
N GLU A 27 18.08 -21.34 -13.29
CA GLU A 27 17.47 -22.33 -12.42
C GLU A 27 17.99 -22.08 -10.99
N PHE A 28 17.20 -21.40 -10.17
CA PHE A 28 17.48 -21.21 -8.73
C PHE A 28 17.23 -22.50 -7.91
N ASN A 29 17.27 -23.67 -8.55
CA ASN A 29 16.85 -24.95 -7.97
C ASN A 29 18.01 -25.84 -7.48
N SER A 30 19.24 -25.34 -7.47
CA SER A 30 20.28 -25.88 -6.60
C SER A 30 20.38 -24.98 -5.37
N LEU A 31 19.92 -25.44 -4.21
CA LEU A 31 20.27 -24.85 -2.91
C LEU A 31 21.79 -24.82 -2.81
N ASN A 32 22.41 -23.72 -3.24
CA ASN A 32 23.84 -23.53 -3.10
C ASN A 32 24.08 -23.24 -1.62
N LYS A 33 24.51 -24.27 -0.89
CA LYS A 33 24.77 -24.27 0.55
C LYS A 33 26.05 -23.50 0.86
N GLY A 34 26.15 -22.26 0.38
CA GLY A 34 27.36 -21.46 0.42
C GLY A 34 28.05 -21.48 1.78
N ASN A 35 29.37 -21.31 1.79
CA ASN A 35 30.12 -21.24 3.05
C ASN A 35 29.82 -19.91 3.77
N PHE A 36 28.79 -19.89 4.62
CA PHE A 36 28.31 -18.72 5.36
C PHE A 36 29.07 -18.46 6.67
N THR A 37 30.40 -18.55 6.63
CA THR A 37 31.25 -18.39 7.83
C THR A 37 31.92 -17.02 7.91
N ASP A 38 32.11 -16.32 6.78
CA ASP A 38 32.75 -15.00 6.78
C ASP A 38 31.81 -13.91 7.31
N THR A 39 32.02 -13.57 8.57
CA THR A 39 31.31 -12.49 9.28
C THR A 39 32.24 -11.31 9.63
N VAL A 40 33.46 -11.26 9.08
CA VAL A 40 34.45 -10.20 9.37
C VAL A 40 34.01 -8.87 8.74
N GLY A 41 34.28 -7.74 9.38
CA GLY A 41 33.88 -6.41 8.89
C GLY A 41 32.43 -6.04 9.23
N SER A 42 31.85 -5.06 8.54
CA SER A 42 30.47 -4.59 8.79
C SER A 42 29.62 -4.54 7.53
N LEU A 43 28.29 -4.64 7.66
CA LEU A 43 27.37 -4.56 6.52
C LEU A 43 27.39 -3.17 5.86
N GLN A 44 27.34 -2.11 6.66
CA GLN A 44 27.42 -0.73 6.15
C GLN A 44 28.72 -0.44 5.37
N ALA A 45 29.84 -1.11 5.67
CA ALA A 45 31.10 -0.88 4.97
C ALA A 45 31.13 -1.50 3.56
N VAL A 46 30.19 -2.39 3.24
CA VAL A 46 30.10 -3.08 1.95
C VAL A 46 28.83 -2.74 1.17
N ALA A 47 27.98 -1.85 1.70
CA ALA A 47 26.75 -1.40 1.05
C ALA A 47 26.91 0.01 0.48
N ASP A 48 26.36 0.26 -0.70
CA ASP A 48 26.29 1.56 -1.37
C ASP A 48 24.97 2.31 -1.11
N PHE A 49 24.07 1.73 -0.31
CA PHE A 49 22.79 2.29 0.12
C PHE A 49 22.58 2.07 1.62
N PRO A 50 21.57 2.72 2.25
CA PRO A 50 21.33 2.56 3.68
C PRO A 50 21.01 1.12 4.08
N ILE A 51 21.86 0.54 4.92
CA ILE A 51 21.56 -0.65 5.73
C ILE A 51 21.15 -0.19 7.12
N GLY A 52 20.05 -0.75 7.63
CA GLY A 52 19.50 -0.38 8.93
C GLY A 52 19.02 -1.56 9.78
N PHE A 53 18.74 -1.24 11.04
CA PHE A 53 18.08 -2.12 12.00
C PHE A 53 16.90 -1.38 12.63
N ALA A 54 15.82 -2.10 12.90
CA ALA A 54 14.79 -1.65 13.81
C ALA A 54 15.23 -1.84 15.25
N ALA A 55 14.99 -0.82 16.07
CA ALA A 55 15.34 -0.83 17.48
C ALA A 55 14.47 0.15 18.25
N ASP A 56 14.35 -0.07 19.55
CA ASP A 56 13.66 0.85 20.44
C ASP A 56 14.43 1.04 21.77
N ASN A 57 14.04 2.04 22.54
CA ASN A 57 14.52 2.22 23.91
C ASN A 57 13.64 1.43 24.92
N PRO A 58 14.12 1.13 26.14
CA PRO A 58 15.42 1.54 26.70
C PRO A 58 16.61 0.73 26.18
N THR A 59 16.41 -0.38 25.46
CA THR A 59 17.51 -1.32 25.13
C THR A 59 18.63 -0.67 24.31
N PHE A 60 18.31 0.19 23.33
CA PHE A 60 19.32 0.96 22.61
C PHE A 60 20.21 1.81 23.52
N GLU A 61 19.63 2.39 24.57
CA GLU A 61 20.30 3.28 25.50
C GLU A 61 21.06 2.50 26.58
N SER A 62 20.42 1.50 27.18
CA SER A 62 20.91 0.78 28.35
C SER A 62 21.84 -0.40 28.04
N ASN A 63 21.76 -1.01 26.84
CA ASN A 63 22.56 -2.16 26.47
C ASN A 63 23.65 -1.79 25.44
N ALA A 64 24.89 -1.68 25.92
CA ALA A 64 26.03 -1.30 25.09
C ALA A 64 26.35 -2.31 23.98
N ALA A 65 26.12 -3.60 24.18
CA ALA A 65 26.35 -4.63 23.17
C ALA A 65 25.30 -4.56 22.05
N TYR A 66 24.02 -4.38 22.42
CA TYR A 66 22.93 -4.14 21.48
C TYR A 66 23.17 -2.90 20.63
N ARG A 67 23.49 -1.77 21.28
CA ARG A 67 23.82 -0.54 20.58
C ARG A 67 25.01 -0.76 19.64
N ARG A 68 26.09 -1.37 20.11
CA ARG A 68 27.29 -1.65 19.30
C ARG A 68 26.97 -2.50 18.07
N ALA A 69 26.11 -3.50 18.19
CA ALA A 69 25.68 -4.33 17.06
C ALA A 69 25.02 -3.48 15.96
N ILE A 70 24.22 -2.47 16.32
CA ILE A 70 23.61 -1.54 15.36
C ILE A 70 24.65 -0.57 14.78
N VAL A 71 25.30 0.26 15.61
CA VAL A 71 26.21 1.34 15.11
C VAL A 71 27.39 0.79 14.32
N SER A 72 27.86 -0.43 14.62
CA SER A 72 28.95 -1.01 13.84
C SER A 72 28.50 -1.48 12.46
N ASN A 73 27.21 -1.77 12.24
CA ASN A 73 26.72 -2.45 11.05
C ASN A 73 25.73 -1.66 10.20
N ALA A 74 25.18 -0.56 10.71
CA ALA A 74 24.14 0.21 10.03
C ALA A 74 24.48 1.70 9.93
N SER A 75 23.92 2.32 8.90
CA SER A 75 23.89 3.77 8.70
C SER A 75 22.51 4.38 8.99
N MET A 76 21.50 3.52 9.17
CA MET A 76 20.11 3.92 9.41
C MET A 76 19.49 3.12 10.56
N ILE A 77 18.55 3.73 11.28
CA ILE A 77 17.75 3.09 12.33
C ILE A 77 16.26 3.40 12.10
N THR A 78 15.40 2.43 12.42
CA THR A 78 13.94 2.61 12.44
C THR A 78 13.45 2.35 13.86
N PHE A 79 12.52 3.17 14.37
CA PHE A 79 12.03 3.01 15.73
C PHE A 79 10.84 2.05 15.72
N GLU A 80 10.97 0.89 16.39
CA GLU A 80 9.95 -0.16 16.32
C GLU A 80 8.55 0.32 16.74
N ASN A 81 8.48 1.14 17.80
CA ASN A 81 7.20 1.63 18.31
C ASN A 81 7.18 3.11 18.68
N SER A 82 8.30 3.69 19.12
CA SER A 82 8.33 5.03 19.71
C SER A 82 7.83 6.17 18.83
N MET A 83 7.78 6.02 17.51
CA MET A 83 7.25 7.03 16.57
C MET A 83 5.83 6.72 16.06
N LYS A 84 5.20 5.63 16.50
CA LYS A 84 3.81 5.31 16.14
C LYS A 84 2.83 6.24 16.86
N HIS A 85 1.65 6.40 16.27
CA HIS A 85 0.67 7.39 16.73
C HIS A 85 0.28 7.21 18.21
N ASN A 86 0.03 6.00 18.72
CA ASN A 86 -0.32 5.80 20.13
C ASN A 86 0.84 6.00 21.11
N ALA A 87 2.09 5.95 20.65
CA ALA A 87 3.25 6.25 21.47
C ALA A 87 3.40 7.76 21.70
N ILE A 88 2.99 8.56 20.71
CA ILE A 88 3.12 10.02 20.72
C ILE A 88 1.85 10.70 21.22
N VAL A 89 0.67 10.29 20.76
CA VAL A 89 -0.59 11.00 21.02
C VAL A 89 -1.27 10.45 22.26
N ARG A 90 -1.57 11.33 23.22
CA ARG A 90 -2.31 11.04 24.45
C ARG A 90 -3.81 11.16 24.24
N ASP A 91 -4.58 10.64 25.20
CA ASP A 91 -6.05 10.56 25.10
C ASP A 91 -6.73 11.94 25.00
N ASN A 92 -6.08 12.98 25.53
CA ASN A 92 -6.52 14.37 25.42
C ASN A 92 -5.99 15.08 24.14
N GLY A 93 -5.33 14.36 23.24
CA GLY A 93 -4.75 14.87 22.00
C GLY A 93 -3.40 15.55 22.14
N THR A 94 -2.82 15.67 23.35
CA THR A 94 -1.48 16.22 23.48
C THR A 94 -0.41 15.24 23.01
N PHE A 95 0.72 15.76 22.56
CA PHE A 95 1.85 14.94 22.13
C PHE A 95 2.85 14.76 23.27
N ASP A 96 3.35 13.55 23.44
CA ASP A 96 4.50 13.23 24.25
C ASP A 96 5.58 12.58 23.39
N PHE A 97 6.64 13.34 23.15
CA PHE A 97 7.78 12.93 22.36
C PHE A 97 8.92 12.35 23.20
N THR A 98 8.78 12.24 24.53
CA THR A 98 9.88 11.92 25.45
C THR A 98 10.66 10.69 25.01
N ARG A 99 9.95 9.60 24.72
CA ARG A 99 10.56 8.33 24.33
C ARG A 99 11.26 8.41 22.96
N ALA A 100 10.60 9.02 21.98
CA ALA A 100 11.14 9.18 20.63
C ALA A 100 12.32 10.17 20.57
N ASP A 101 12.30 11.22 21.39
CA ASP A 101 13.38 12.22 21.47
C ASP A 101 14.65 11.66 22.07
N ALA A 102 14.52 10.87 23.14
CA ALA A 102 15.67 10.21 23.77
C ALA A 102 16.37 9.31 22.75
N LEU A 103 15.59 8.49 22.03
CA LEU A 103 16.14 7.59 21.02
C LEU A 103 16.68 8.33 19.79
N ALA A 104 16.02 9.40 19.31
CA ALA A 104 16.52 10.23 18.21
C ALA A 104 17.85 10.91 18.57
N THR A 105 17.96 11.41 19.80
CA THR A 105 19.21 12.01 20.30
C THR A 105 20.32 10.95 20.37
N ALA A 106 20.04 9.77 20.92
CA ALA A 106 21.01 8.70 21.01
C ALA A 106 21.45 8.17 19.63
N ALA A 107 20.50 8.01 18.70
CA ALA A 107 20.76 7.55 17.34
C ALA A 107 21.62 8.55 16.55
N THR A 108 21.28 9.83 16.59
CA THR A 108 22.03 10.88 15.89
C THR A 108 23.43 11.07 16.49
N ALA A 109 23.58 11.01 17.81
CA ALA A 109 24.88 11.03 18.47
C ALA A 109 25.75 9.82 18.08
N ALA A 110 25.13 8.69 17.74
CA ALA A 110 25.80 7.50 17.21
C ALA A 110 26.05 7.57 15.68
N GLY A 111 25.73 8.69 15.02
CA GLY A 111 25.96 8.89 13.58
C GLY A 111 24.91 8.25 12.66
N LEU A 112 23.81 7.72 13.21
CA LEU A 112 22.76 7.07 12.44
C LEU A 112 21.77 8.09 11.87
N LYS A 113 21.32 7.85 10.64
CA LYS A 113 20.10 8.47 10.08
C LYS A 113 18.88 7.70 10.54
N ILE A 114 17.72 8.35 10.54
CA ILE A 114 16.48 7.76 11.02
C ILE A 114 15.50 7.65 9.85
N HIS A 115 14.87 6.48 9.76
CA HIS A 115 13.65 6.28 8.98
C HIS A 115 12.47 6.33 9.96
N GLY A 116 11.58 7.31 9.78
CA GLY A 116 10.45 7.53 10.66
C GLY A 116 9.31 6.57 10.35
N HIS A 117 8.88 5.82 11.36
CA HIS A 117 7.85 4.80 11.23
C HIS A 117 6.86 4.92 12.40
N THR A 118 5.59 5.27 12.19
CA THR A 118 4.93 5.66 10.92
C THR A 118 3.87 6.73 11.22
N LEU A 119 3.51 7.52 10.21
CA LEU A 119 2.62 8.68 10.40
C LEU A 119 1.13 8.32 10.33
N VAL A 120 0.73 7.35 9.50
CA VAL A 120 -0.68 6.96 9.36
C VAL A 120 -0.75 5.45 9.22
N TRP A 121 -1.40 4.81 10.20
CA TRP A 121 -1.59 3.37 10.24
C TRP A 121 -2.92 3.02 10.91
N HIS A 122 -3.51 1.88 10.55
CA HIS A 122 -4.74 1.39 11.15
C HIS A 122 -4.51 0.74 12.52
N SER A 123 -3.30 0.27 12.79
CA SER A 123 -2.90 -0.29 14.08
C SER A 123 -2.13 0.75 14.89
N GLN A 124 -2.07 0.55 16.22
CA GLN A 124 -1.33 1.41 17.15
C GLN A 124 -1.62 2.92 17.00
N GLN A 125 -2.84 3.28 16.63
CA GLN A 125 -3.37 4.64 16.73
C GLN A 125 -4.04 4.84 18.09
N ASN A 126 -4.07 6.08 18.59
CA ASN A 126 -4.77 6.38 19.84
C ASN A 126 -6.27 6.43 19.56
N GLY A 127 -6.95 5.30 19.75
CA GLY A 127 -8.39 5.18 19.52
C GLY A 127 -9.22 6.05 20.46
N THR A 128 -8.79 6.27 21.71
CA THR A 128 -9.49 7.13 22.68
C THR A 128 -9.55 8.56 22.15
N TYR A 129 -8.41 9.15 21.78
CA TYR A 129 -8.35 10.48 21.20
C TYR A 129 -9.13 10.56 19.88
N LEU A 130 -8.88 9.66 18.94
CA LEU A 130 -9.52 9.72 17.62
C LEU A 130 -11.04 9.52 17.70
N SER A 131 -11.53 8.71 18.65
CA SER A 131 -12.97 8.60 18.93
C SER A 131 -13.53 9.87 19.56
N SER A 132 -12.78 10.55 20.44
CA SER A 132 -13.17 11.81 21.05
C SER A 132 -13.34 12.96 20.04
N LEU A 133 -12.61 12.91 18.92
CA LEU A 133 -12.77 13.87 17.81
C LEU A 133 -14.14 13.72 17.12
N GLY A 134 -14.74 12.53 17.21
CA GLY A 134 -16.14 12.29 16.88
C GLY A 134 -17.12 12.79 17.94
N GLY A 135 -16.72 13.03 19.18
CA GLY A 135 -17.63 13.38 20.28
C GLY A 135 -18.60 12.25 20.61
N THR A 136 -19.87 12.60 20.90
CA THR A 136 -20.99 11.63 20.99
C THR A 136 -21.47 11.15 19.61
N ALA A 137 -20.77 11.53 18.52
CA ALA A 137 -21.10 11.00 17.21
C ALA A 137 -21.05 9.47 17.26
N PRO A 138 -22.14 8.80 16.87
CA PRO A 138 -22.02 7.38 16.58
C PRO A 138 -20.95 7.23 15.50
N PRO A 139 -20.27 6.06 15.46
CA PRO A 139 -19.34 5.76 14.40
C PRO A 139 -19.96 6.11 13.03
N PRO A 140 -19.16 6.63 12.07
CA PRO A 140 -19.62 6.90 10.72
C PRO A 140 -20.41 5.72 10.20
N ARG A 141 -21.60 6.04 9.70
CA ARG A 141 -22.51 5.02 9.21
C ARG A 141 -21.83 4.28 8.07
N PRO A 142 -21.81 2.95 8.13
CA PRO A 142 -21.08 2.16 7.14
C PRO A 142 -21.64 2.46 5.76
N ASN A 143 -20.74 2.45 4.77
CA ASN A 143 -21.17 2.40 3.38
C ASN A 143 -21.90 1.06 3.17
N ILE A 144 -23.21 1.10 2.95
CA ILE A 144 -24.02 -0.11 2.73
C ILE A 144 -24.00 -0.56 1.26
N LEU A 145 -23.38 0.24 0.38
CA LEU A 145 -23.20 -0.09 -1.03
C LEU A 145 -21.90 -0.89 -1.21
N LEU A 146 -22.03 -2.09 -1.76
CA LEU A 146 -20.89 -2.91 -2.12
C LEU A 146 -20.25 -2.42 -3.42
N ASN A 147 -18.92 -2.53 -3.51
CA ASN A 147 -18.13 -2.20 -4.68
C ASN A 147 -18.40 -0.80 -5.26
N GLY A 148 -18.63 0.20 -4.40
CA GLY A 148 -18.89 1.58 -4.84
C GLY A 148 -17.68 2.27 -5.48
N GLY A 149 -16.47 1.79 -5.24
CA GLY A 149 -15.26 2.22 -5.95
C GLY A 149 -14.95 1.39 -7.21
N PHE A 150 -15.83 0.47 -7.61
CA PHE A 150 -15.69 -0.34 -8.85
C PHE A 150 -14.41 -1.18 -9.00
N GLU A 151 -13.70 -1.46 -7.91
CA GLU A 151 -12.45 -2.24 -7.91
C GLU A 151 -12.65 -3.72 -8.20
N SER A 152 -13.80 -4.27 -7.80
CA SER A 152 -14.11 -5.69 -8.00
C SER A 152 -14.80 -5.91 -9.35
N GLY A 153 -14.29 -6.85 -10.14
CA GLY A 153 -14.84 -7.22 -11.44
C GLY A 153 -13.78 -7.32 -12.53
N THR A 154 -14.19 -7.55 -13.77
CA THR A 154 -13.28 -7.74 -14.93
C THR A 154 -13.83 -7.05 -16.17
N GLY A 155 -12.98 -6.31 -16.89
CA GLY A 155 -13.40 -5.63 -18.12
C GLY A 155 -14.57 -4.66 -17.88
N ALA A 156 -15.69 -4.90 -18.55
CA ALA A 156 -16.92 -4.12 -18.46
C ALA A 156 -17.93 -4.64 -17.40
N ASP A 157 -17.52 -5.61 -16.60
CA ASP A 157 -18.33 -6.19 -15.53
C ASP A 157 -17.80 -5.74 -14.17
N TYR A 158 -18.69 -5.22 -13.35
CA TYR A 158 -18.40 -4.77 -11.99
C TYR A 158 -19.19 -5.64 -11.02
N THR A 159 -18.49 -6.30 -10.11
CA THR A 159 -19.14 -7.13 -9.08
C THR A 159 -20.13 -6.26 -8.30
N ASN A 160 -21.33 -6.77 -8.01
CA ASN A 160 -22.43 -6.04 -7.36
C ASN A 160 -23.10 -4.92 -8.17
N TRP A 161 -22.88 -4.88 -9.48
CA TRP A 161 -23.57 -3.97 -10.37
C TRP A 161 -24.02 -4.70 -11.64
N SER A 162 -25.19 -4.32 -12.14
CA SER A 162 -25.85 -4.89 -13.30
C SER A 162 -26.14 -3.82 -14.35
N LYS A 163 -25.82 -4.12 -15.61
CA LYS A 163 -26.09 -3.25 -16.76
C LYS A 163 -27.56 -3.42 -17.17
N PHE A 164 -28.43 -2.53 -16.71
CA PHE A 164 -29.87 -2.61 -17.00
C PHE A 164 -30.18 -2.20 -18.43
N ASN A 165 -29.53 -1.15 -18.94
CA ASN A 165 -29.70 -0.69 -20.30
C ASN A 165 -28.37 -0.25 -20.91
N GLY A 166 -28.23 -0.42 -22.22
CA GLY A 166 -27.06 0.03 -22.97
C GLY A 166 -25.78 -0.72 -22.60
N ALA A 167 -25.85 -2.04 -22.37
CA ALA A 167 -24.73 -2.85 -21.86
C ALA A 167 -23.40 -2.68 -22.65
N ALA A 168 -23.47 -2.49 -23.97
CA ALA A 168 -22.31 -2.25 -24.82
C ALA A 168 -21.61 -0.90 -24.59
N SER A 169 -22.23 0.00 -23.82
CA SER A 169 -21.69 1.33 -23.49
C SER A 169 -20.65 1.27 -22.37
N PHE A 170 -20.59 0.17 -21.62
CA PHE A 170 -19.76 0.08 -20.42
C PHE A 170 -18.40 -0.56 -20.70
N SER A 171 -17.38 -0.02 -20.05
CA SER A 171 -16.01 -0.55 -19.98
C SER A 171 -15.36 -0.01 -18.71
N ALA A 172 -14.24 -0.57 -18.23
CA ALA A 172 -13.52 -0.01 -17.08
C ALA A 172 -12.67 1.20 -17.48
N GLY A 173 -12.72 2.25 -16.66
CA GLY A 173 -11.77 3.35 -16.75
C GLY A 173 -10.37 2.96 -16.26
N SER A 174 -9.33 3.59 -16.80
CA SER A 174 -7.94 3.41 -16.38
C SER A 174 -7.13 4.71 -16.36
N GLY A 175 -6.03 4.76 -15.61
CA GLY A 175 -5.14 5.93 -15.57
C GLY A 175 -5.87 7.21 -15.13
N GLY A 176 -5.85 8.25 -15.96
CA GLY A 176 -6.54 9.53 -15.69
C GLY A 176 -8.06 9.44 -15.65
N GLU A 177 -8.64 8.30 -16.04
CA GLU A 177 -10.08 8.02 -15.96
C GLU A 177 -10.51 7.51 -14.58
N VAL A 178 -9.58 7.34 -13.62
CA VAL A 178 -9.83 6.78 -12.28
C VAL A 178 -9.59 7.86 -11.22
N ARG A 179 -10.51 8.01 -10.26
CA ARG A 179 -10.32 8.96 -9.15
C ARG A 179 -9.51 8.30 -8.05
N THR A 180 -9.96 7.14 -7.59
CA THR A 180 -9.27 6.36 -6.56
C THR A 180 -9.20 4.87 -6.89
N GLY A 181 -8.28 4.16 -6.21
CA GLY A 181 -7.97 2.75 -6.52
C GLY A 181 -7.43 2.52 -7.93
N THR A 182 -7.92 1.49 -8.62
CA THR A 182 -7.33 0.91 -9.84
C THR A 182 -8.21 1.02 -11.08
N ARG A 183 -9.52 1.21 -10.91
CA ARG A 183 -10.50 1.30 -11.99
C ARG A 183 -11.73 2.06 -11.55
N SER A 184 -12.38 2.71 -12.51
CA SER A 184 -13.65 3.41 -12.33
C SER A 184 -14.71 2.85 -13.27
N MET A 185 -15.97 3.22 -13.05
CA MET A 185 -17.04 2.93 -14.00
C MET A 185 -16.95 3.88 -15.19
N LYS A 186 -16.78 3.36 -16.41
CA LYS A 186 -16.84 4.16 -17.65
C LYS A 186 -18.05 3.78 -18.50
N ALA A 187 -18.77 4.80 -18.98
CA ALA A 187 -19.93 4.66 -19.85
C ALA A 187 -19.83 5.60 -21.06
N VAL A 188 -19.96 5.08 -22.28
CA VAL A 188 -19.92 5.83 -23.53
C VAL A 188 -21.33 5.97 -24.11
N VAL A 189 -21.84 7.19 -24.16
CA VAL A 189 -23.10 7.54 -24.82
C VAL A 189 -22.76 8.15 -26.17
N ALA A 190 -23.09 7.43 -27.24
CA ALA A 190 -22.67 7.82 -28.60
C ALA A 190 -23.49 8.98 -29.19
N THR A 191 -24.77 9.08 -28.83
CA THR A 191 -25.68 10.08 -29.40
C THR A 191 -26.51 10.76 -28.32
N ASP A 192 -26.87 12.01 -28.57
CA ASP A 192 -27.81 12.75 -27.74
C ASP A 192 -29.18 12.06 -27.75
N ASN A 193 -29.77 11.89 -26.57
CA ASN A 193 -31.13 11.39 -26.40
C ASN A 193 -31.84 12.16 -25.27
N PRO A 194 -32.20 13.44 -25.45
CA PRO A 194 -32.91 14.19 -24.42
C PRO A 194 -34.18 13.45 -23.96
N GLY A 195 -34.35 13.27 -22.65
CA GLY A 195 -35.43 12.44 -22.06
C GLY A 195 -35.16 10.93 -22.04
N GLY A 196 -34.02 10.49 -22.59
CA GLY A 196 -33.55 9.11 -22.61
C GLY A 196 -32.51 8.77 -21.54
N GLN A 197 -32.55 9.41 -20.36
CA GLN A 197 -31.56 9.20 -19.29
C GLN A 197 -31.34 7.71 -18.98
N TRP A 198 -32.39 6.90 -19.00
CA TRP A 198 -32.37 5.47 -18.69
C TRP A 198 -31.75 4.59 -19.78
N ARG A 199 -31.43 5.11 -20.98
CA ARG A 199 -30.94 4.29 -22.12
C ARG A 199 -29.56 3.69 -21.89
N VAL A 200 -28.73 4.34 -21.06
CA VAL A 200 -27.47 3.81 -20.56
C VAL A 200 -27.58 3.84 -19.05
N GLN A 201 -27.74 2.65 -18.46
CA GLN A 201 -28.12 2.51 -17.07
C GLN A 201 -27.36 1.38 -16.39
N LEU A 202 -26.64 1.74 -15.33
CA LEU A 202 -25.98 0.79 -14.43
C LEU A 202 -26.69 0.80 -13.08
N ALA A 203 -27.13 -0.36 -12.63
CA ALA A 203 -27.84 -0.53 -11.37
C ALA A 203 -26.96 -1.25 -10.36
N SER A 204 -26.95 -0.80 -9.10
CA SER A 204 -26.36 -1.60 -8.03
C SER A 204 -27.20 -2.86 -7.78
N ASP A 205 -26.59 -3.82 -7.10
CA ASP A 205 -27.34 -4.84 -6.37
C ASP A 205 -28.29 -4.17 -5.35
N LEU A 206 -29.30 -4.94 -4.92
CA LEU A 206 -30.15 -4.53 -3.81
C LEU A 206 -29.33 -4.51 -2.53
N PHE A 207 -29.44 -3.41 -1.78
CA PHE A 207 -28.91 -3.27 -0.43
C PHE A 207 -30.07 -3.04 0.56
N PRO A 208 -29.91 -3.48 1.82
CA PRO A 208 -30.97 -3.33 2.83
C PRO A 208 -31.19 -1.85 3.19
N THR A 209 -32.45 -1.46 3.30
CA THR A 209 -32.87 -0.12 3.74
C THR A 209 -34.02 -0.21 4.73
N THR A 210 -34.12 0.74 5.65
CA THR A 210 -35.28 0.85 6.55
C THR A 210 -36.30 1.79 5.94
N VAL A 211 -37.53 1.30 5.71
CA VAL A 211 -38.62 2.13 5.14
C VAL A 211 -38.83 3.38 6.00
N GLY A 212 -38.87 4.55 5.35
CA GLY A 212 -39.02 5.84 6.02
C GLY A 212 -37.73 6.44 6.57
N VAL A 213 -36.58 5.76 6.43
CA VAL A 213 -35.26 6.35 6.73
C VAL A 213 -34.70 7.02 5.48
N ASP A 214 -34.08 8.19 5.66
CA ASP A 214 -33.39 8.88 4.57
C ASP A 214 -31.99 8.30 4.40
N TYR A 215 -31.59 8.05 3.16
CA TYR A 215 -30.25 7.58 2.79
C TYR A 215 -29.60 8.57 1.84
N ARG A 216 -28.30 8.81 2.04
CA ARG A 216 -27.52 9.72 1.22
C ARG A 216 -26.56 8.93 0.36
N VAL A 217 -26.69 9.14 -0.94
CA VAL A 217 -25.75 8.71 -1.96
C VAL A 217 -24.74 9.84 -2.18
N THR A 218 -23.45 9.52 -2.19
CA THR A 218 -22.40 10.41 -2.71
C THR A 218 -21.55 9.64 -3.70
N PHE A 219 -21.07 10.33 -4.72
CA PHE A 219 -20.14 9.77 -5.70
C PHE A 219 -19.38 10.90 -6.38
N PHE A 220 -18.30 10.57 -7.05
CA PHE A 220 -17.61 11.49 -7.95
C PHE A 220 -17.93 11.13 -9.39
N ILE A 221 -18.09 12.16 -10.22
CA ILE A 221 -18.30 12.00 -11.65
C ILE A 221 -17.51 13.04 -12.44
N ARG A 222 -17.03 12.65 -13.61
CA ARG A 222 -16.57 13.55 -14.67
C ARG A 222 -16.99 13.03 -16.04
N ALA A 223 -16.85 13.87 -17.04
CA ALA A 223 -17.07 13.56 -18.44
C ALA A 223 -15.81 13.81 -19.27
N ALA A 224 -15.68 13.17 -20.43
CA ALA A 224 -14.59 13.42 -21.37
C ALA A 224 -14.66 14.83 -21.97
N THR A 225 -15.87 15.38 -22.12
CA THR A 225 -16.12 16.75 -22.59
C THR A 225 -17.12 17.46 -21.67
N ALA A 226 -17.04 18.77 -21.56
CA ALA A 226 -17.99 19.56 -20.77
C ALA A 226 -19.41 19.50 -21.36
N GLY A 227 -20.42 19.72 -20.52
CA GLY A 227 -21.83 19.72 -20.95
C GLY A 227 -22.51 18.36 -20.90
N GLY A 228 -21.89 17.37 -20.24
CA GLY A 228 -22.55 16.09 -19.94
C GLY A 228 -23.68 16.25 -18.93
N THR A 229 -24.55 15.24 -18.85
CA THR A 229 -25.62 15.21 -17.84
C THR A 229 -25.90 13.79 -17.36
N MET A 230 -26.33 13.69 -16.11
CA MET A 230 -26.71 12.42 -15.49
C MET A 230 -27.75 12.66 -14.40
N ARG A 231 -28.50 11.63 -14.03
CA ARG A 231 -29.23 11.57 -12.76
C ARG A 231 -29.13 10.20 -12.11
N LEU A 232 -29.37 10.14 -10.80
CA LEU A 232 -29.65 8.89 -10.12
C LEU A 232 -31.15 8.58 -10.12
N SER A 233 -31.47 7.29 -10.08
CA SER A 233 -32.80 6.81 -9.71
C SER A 233 -32.74 5.64 -8.72
N THR A 234 -33.87 5.36 -8.06
CA THR A 234 -34.02 4.18 -7.18
C THR A 234 -34.92 3.12 -7.80
N ALA A 235 -34.77 1.87 -7.36
CA ALA A 235 -35.72 0.79 -7.60
C ALA A 235 -35.76 -0.16 -6.38
N PRO A 236 -36.85 -0.93 -6.14
CA PRO A 236 -38.04 -1.07 -6.99
C PRO A 236 -38.94 0.17 -7.07
N SER A 237 -39.11 0.91 -5.97
CA SER A 237 -39.88 2.15 -5.99
C SER A 237 -39.05 3.30 -6.57
N ALA A 238 -39.50 3.83 -7.71
CA ALA A 238 -38.78 4.87 -8.44
C ALA A 238 -38.81 6.22 -7.71
N GLN A 239 -37.63 6.79 -7.54
CA GLN A 239 -37.37 8.18 -7.17
C GLN A 239 -36.25 8.67 -8.08
N PHE A 240 -36.23 9.97 -8.40
CA PHE A 240 -35.26 10.53 -9.35
C PHE A 240 -34.54 11.72 -8.70
N GLN A 241 -33.21 11.68 -8.78
CA GLN A 241 -32.39 12.89 -8.65
C GLN A 241 -32.71 13.81 -9.84
N GLY A 242 -32.77 15.12 -9.63
CA GLY A 242 -32.78 16.06 -10.76
C GLY A 242 -31.49 15.92 -11.59
N ASP A 243 -31.56 16.22 -12.89
CA ASP A 243 -30.39 16.14 -13.78
C ASP A 243 -29.25 17.03 -13.27
N GLN A 244 -28.06 16.45 -13.19
CA GLN A 244 -26.82 17.13 -12.79
C GLN A 244 -26.00 17.46 -14.03
N THR A 245 -25.35 18.63 -14.03
CA THR A 245 -24.38 18.99 -15.07
C THR A 245 -23.03 18.35 -14.76
N VAL A 246 -22.41 17.73 -15.77
CA VAL A 246 -21.12 17.04 -15.64
C VAL A 246 -20.07 17.76 -16.48
N GLY A 247 -19.02 18.22 -15.79
CA GLY A 247 -17.84 18.84 -16.40
C GLY A 247 -16.70 17.84 -16.62
N THR A 248 -15.54 18.36 -17.01
CA THR A 248 -14.33 17.56 -17.20
C THR A 248 -13.62 17.23 -15.89
N ASP A 249 -13.84 17.99 -14.83
CA ASP A 249 -13.22 17.74 -13.54
C ASP A 249 -14.04 16.77 -12.69
N TRP A 250 -13.35 15.95 -11.90
CA TRP A 250 -13.99 15.08 -10.91
C TRP A 250 -14.76 15.92 -9.90
N THR A 251 -16.08 15.87 -9.99
CA THR A 251 -16.98 16.67 -9.18
C THR A 251 -17.77 15.74 -8.24
N PRO A 252 -17.82 16.04 -6.93
CA PRO A 252 -18.66 15.28 -6.01
C PRO A 252 -20.14 15.63 -6.23
N ILE A 253 -20.99 14.62 -6.27
CA ILE A 253 -22.44 14.76 -6.31
C ILE A 253 -23.01 14.09 -5.06
N SER A 254 -24.02 14.72 -4.46
CA SER A 254 -24.76 14.16 -3.33
C SER A 254 -26.26 14.21 -3.58
N TRP A 255 -26.94 13.13 -3.23
CA TRP A 255 -28.39 13.03 -3.28
C TRP A 255 -28.92 12.25 -2.08
N THR A 256 -29.94 12.79 -1.42
CA THR A 256 -30.65 12.10 -0.34
C THR A 256 -32.00 11.62 -0.86
N PHE A 257 -32.31 10.34 -0.66
CA PHE A 257 -33.61 9.77 -0.96
C PHE A 257 -34.21 9.16 0.31
N ARG A 258 -35.55 9.18 0.42
CA ARG A 258 -36.27 8.51 1.50
C ARG A 258 -36.56 7.08 1.08
N ALA A 259 -36.11 6.08 1.85
CA ALA A 259 -36.34 4.68 1.51
C ALA A 259 -37.83 4.35 1.53
N ARG A 260 -38.32 3.78 0.42
CA ARG A 260 -39.73 3.33 0.26
C ARG A 260 -39.86 1.81 0.36
N ASP A 261 -38.74 1.10 0.22
CA ASP A 261 -38.66 -0.36 0.21
C ASP A 261 -37.70 -0.84 1.30
N ALA A 262 -37.86 -2.09 1.76
CA ALA A 262 -36.95 -2.73 2.71
C ALA A 262 -35.59 -3.11 2.07
N GLN A 263 -35.54 -3.15 0.75
CA GLN A 263 -34.32 -3.27 -0.03
C GLN A 263 -34.41 -2.32 -1.22
N THR A 264 -33.39 -1.50 -1.40
CA THR A 264 -33.31 -0.49 -2.46
C THR A 264 -32.05 -0.71 -3.29
N ARG A 265 -32.03 -0.22 -4.53
CA ARG A 265 -30.81 -0.04 -5.32
C ARG A 265 -30.74 1.36 -5.89
N ILE A 266 -29.55 1.78 -6.28
CA ILE A 266 -29.34 3.02 -7.03
C ILE A 266 -29.01 2.69 -8.49
N LEU A 267 -29.48 3.54 -9.40
CA LEU A 267 -29.21 3.44 -10.82
C LEU A 267 -28.59 4.74 -11.31
N PHE A 268 -27.51 4.63 -12.07
CA PHE A 268 -26.94 5.75 -12.82
C PHE A 268 -27.63 5.85 -14.17
N ASP A 269 -28.42 6.90 -14.38
CA ASP A 269 -29.10 7.20 -15.64
C ASP A 269 -28.28 8.22 -16.43
N MET A 270 -27.52 7.76 -17.43
CA MET A 270 -26.53 8.59 -18.15
C MET A 270 -26.84 8.79 -19.63
N GLY A 271 -27.89 8.18 -20.17
CA GLY A 271 -28.14 8.08 -21.61
C GLY A 271 -28.56 9.37 -22.32
N ALA A 272 -28.74 10.49 -21.61
CA ALA A 272 -29.40 11.67 -22.18
C ALA A 272 -28.53 12.52 -23.12
N ARG A 273 -27.22 12.59 -22.88
CA ARG A 273 -26.28 13.39 -23.69
C ARG A 273 -25.09 12.56 -24.12
N ALA A 274 -24.69 12.72 -25.38
CA ALA A 274 -23.50 12.11 -25.93
C ALA A 274 -22.27 12.57 -25.15
N ASN A 275 -21.60 11.62 -24.50
CA ASN A 275 -20.37 11.85 -23.78
C ASN A 275 -19.75 10.52 -23.35
N THR A 276 -18.54 10.58 -22.82
CA THR A 276 -17.99 9.48 -22.02
C THR A 276 -17.98 9.90 -20.56
N TYR A 277 -18.74 9.19 -19.73
CA TYR A 277 -18.86 9.44 -18.30
C TYR A 277 -17.97 8.50 -17.51
N PHE A 278 -17.41 9.01 -16.41
CA PHE A 278 -16.62 8.25 -15.45
C PHE A 278 -17.21 8.46 -14.07
N VAL A 279 -17.54 7.39 -13.36
CA VAL A 279 -18.07 7.44 -11.98
C VAL A 279 -17.15 6.64 -11.08
N ASP A 280 -16.90 7.17 -9.89
CA ASP A 280 -16.05 6.55 -8.88
C ASP A 280 -16.51 6.93 -7.46
N ASP A 281 -16.04 6.20 -6.47
CA ASP A 281 -16.23 6.45 -5.03
C ASP A 281 -17.69 6.63 -4.60
N VAL A 282 -18.55 5.73 -5.07
CA VAL A 282 -19.96 5.71 -4.67
C VAL A 282 -20.10 5.21 -3.24
N THR A 283 -20.80 5.96 -2.40
CA THR A 283 -21.19 5.52 -1.06
C THR A 283 -22.66 5.76 -0.83
N VAL A 284 -23.32 4.83 -0.15
CA VAL A 284 -24.66 4.98 0.39
C VAL A 284 -24.58 4.83 1.89
N VAL A 285 -25.04 5.84 2.62
CA VAL A 285 -25.08 5.82 4.08
C VAL A 285 -26.45 6.27 4.57
N ASP A 286 -26.88 5.75 5.71
CA ASP A 286 -28.05 6.30 6.41
C ASP A 286 -27.79 7.79 6.70
N ALA A 287 -28.75 8.64 6.35
CA ALA A 287 -28.68 10.10 6.43
C ALA A 287 -29.52 10.69 7.58
N THR A 288 -30.17 9.86 8.39
CA THR A 288 -30.82 10.29 9.64
C THR A 288 -29.90 11.24 10.44
N PRO A 289 -30.31 12.48 10.72
CA PRO A 289 -29.51 13.37 11.54
C PRO A 289 -29.20 12.72 12.90
N VAL A 290 -27.95 12.82 13.34
CA VAL A 290 -27.59 12.44 14.70
C VAL A 290 -27.78 13.67 15.57
N PRO A 291 -28.69 13.67 16.56
CA PRO A 291 -28.92 14.83 17.41
C PRO A 291 -27.63 15.30 18.07
N GLY A 292 -27.32 16.60 17.93
CA GLY A 292 -26.15 17.22 18.56
C GLY A 292 -24.80 16.96 17.88
N VAL A 293 -24.77 16.35 16.68
CA VAL A 293 -23.54 15.95 15.99
C VAL A 293 -23.49 16.51 14.57
N ASP A 294 -22.45 17.28 14.27
CA ASP A 294 -22.12 17.72 12.92
C ASP A 294 -21.01 16.86 12.30
N LEU A 295 -21.40 15.94 11.41
CA LEU A 295 -20.46 15.04 10.72
C LEU A 295 -19.46 15.78 9.83
N THR A 296 -19.79 16.97 9.33
CA THR A 296 -18.85 17.80 8.56
C THR A 296 -17.74 18.29 9.48
N GLN A 297 -18.13 18.80 10.66
CA GLN A 297 -17.17 19.23 11.67
C GLN A 297 -16.31 18.08 12.18
N VAL A 298 -16.87 16.88 12.34
CA VAL A 298 -16.08 15.69 12.71
C VAL A 298 -15.01 15.37 11.66
N ARG A 299 -15.37 15.40 10.36
CA ARG A 299 -14.39 15.19 9.29
C ARG A 299 -13.26 16.22 9.32
N ILE A 300 -13.60 17.50 9.52
CA ILE A 300 -12.62 18.58 9.67
C ILE A 300 -11.71 18.33 10.87
N SER A 301 -12.27 17.94 12.03
CA SER A 301 -11.49 17.64 13.23
C SER A 301 -10.54 16.47 13.03
N VAL A 302 -10.98 15.39 12.37
CA VAL A 302 -10.14 14.22 12.08
C VAL A 302 -9.03 14.57 11.08
N ASP A 303 -9.32 15.33 10.02
CA ASP A 303 -8.30 15.75 9.05
C ASP A 303 -7.27 16.69 9.69
N ASN A 304 -7.73 17.65 10.51
CA ASN A 304 -6.84 18.53 11.27
C ASN A 304 -5.95 17.75 12.24
N ALA A 305 -6.48 16.71 12.91
CA ALA A 305 -5.68 15.86 13.78
C ALA A 305 -4.62 15.07 12.99
N MET A 306 -4.98 14.51 11.83
CA MET A 306 -4.04 13.84 10.93
C MET A 306 -2.92 14.80 10.49
N LYS A 307 -3.30 16.00 10.03
CA LYS A 307 -2.37 17.05 9.61
C LYS A 307 -1.44 17.46 10.75
N ALA A 308 -2.00 17.74 11.92
CA ALA A 308 -1.24 18.16 13.10
C ALA A 308 -0.22 17.09 13.54
N PHE A 309 -0.62 15.81 13.51
CA PHE A 309 0.30 14.72 13.83
C PHE A 309 1.43 14.60 12.80
N ILE A 310 1.10 14.52 11.51
CA ILE A 310 2.07 14.43 10.40
C ILE A 310 3.08 15.58 10.48
N GLN A 311 2.59 16.82 10.53
CA GLN A 311 3.43 18.01 10.53
C GLN A 311 4.20 18.17 11.85
N GLY A 312 3.60 17.78 12.98
CA GLY A 312 4.26 17.79 14.29
C GLY A 312 5.46 16.85 14.35
N MET A 313 5.29 15.61 13.89
CA MET A 313 6.37 14.61 13.79
C MET A 313 7.48 15.10 12.86
N ILE A 314 7.14 15.50 11.63
CA ILE A 314 8.14 15.89 10.64
C ILE A 314 8.89 17.14 11.07
N ASN A 315 8.19 18.20 11.50
CA ASN A 315 8.84 19.43 11.93
C ASN A 315 9.76 19.22 13.14
N ARG A 316 9.40 18.30 14.04
CA ARG A 316 10.23 17.97 15.19
C ARG A 316 11.53 17.25 14.81
N TYR A 317 11.47 16.36 13.81
CA TYR A 317 12.59 15.45 13.53
C TYR A 317 13.36 15.71 12.23
N LYS A 318 12.91 16.58 11.33
CA LYS A 318 13.62 16.90 10.07
C LYS A 318 15.04 17.41 10.26
N SER A 319 15.31 18.11 11.36
CA SER A 319 16.65 18.56 11.75
C SER A 319 17.36 17.61 12.73
N ARG A 320 16.71 16.50 13.11
CA ARG A 320 17.20 15.53 14.12
C ARG A 320 17.44 14.16 13.49
N GLY A 321 17.94 14.14 12.26
CA GLY A 321 18.44 12.94 11.59
C GLY A 321 17.39 12.09 10.87
N VAL A 322 16.10 12.42 10.94
CA VAL A 322 15.10 11.74 10.10
C VAL A 322 15.22 12.22 8.67
N VAL A 323 15.39 11.27 7.73
CA VAL A 323 15.58 11.55 6.29
C VAL A 323 14.49 10.96 5.42
N SER A 324 13.66 10.08 5.99
CA SER A 324 12.58 9.41 5.27
C SER A 324 11.47 9.00 6.23
N TRP A 325 10.25 8.86 5.72
CA TRP A 325 9.07 8.48 6.48
C TRP A 325 8.25 7.42 5.76
N ASP A 326 7.78 6.44 6.51
CA ASP A 326 6.54 5.74 6.17
C ASP A 326 5.37 6.68 6.47
N VAL A 327 4.86 7.33 5.43
CA VAL A 327 3.71 8.24 5.55
C VAL A 327 2.44 7.44 5.79
N LEU A 328 2.26 6.35 5.04
CA LEU A 328 1.15 5.42 5.17
C LEU A 328 1.69 4.01 5.38
N ASN A 329 1.08 3.26 6.29
CA ASN A 329 1.40 1.86 6.56
C ASN A 329 0.15 0.97 6.36
N GLU A 330 0.29 -0.14 5.65
CA GLU A 330 -0.66 -1.26 5.57
C GLU A 330 -2.07 -0.89 5.07
N ILE A 331 -2.12 -0.08 4.00
CA ILE A 331 -3.36 0.46 3.46
C ILE A 331 -4.10 -0.51 2.54
N LEU A 332 -3.47 -1.60 2.10
CA LEU A 332 -4.09 -2.63 1.27
C LEU A 332 -4.52 -3.85 2.10
N ALA A 333 -5.70 -4.37 1.78
CA ALA A 333 -6.13 -5.70 2.21
C ALA A 333 -5.47 -6.79 1.33
N GLU A 334 -5.54 -8.05 1.76
CA GLU A 334 -4.92 -9.18 1.06
C GLU A 334 -5.51 -9.44 -0.33
N ASN A 335 -6.77 -9.07 -0.57
CA ASN A 335 -7.37 -9.17 -1.90
C ASN A 335 -6.97 -8.00 -2.85
N GLY A 336 -6.07 -7.11 -2.41
CA GLY A 336 -5.61 -5.96 -3.17
C GLY A 336 -6.54 -4.75 -3.13
N THR A 337 -7.67 -4.79 -2.42
CA THR A 337 -8.51 -3.59 -2.25
C THR A 337 -7.92 -2.67 -1.19
N LEU A 338 -8.21 -1.37 -1.28
CA LEU A 338 -7.92 -0.44 -0.18
C LEU A 338 -8.71 -0.84 1.06
N ARG A 339 -8.10 -0.66 2.23
CA ARG A 339 -8.84 -0.73 3.49
C ARG A 339 -9.81 0.45 3.57
N ASP A 340 -11.05 0.20 3.98
CA ASP A 340 -12.14 1.19 4.01
C ASP A 340 -12.74 1.42 5.40
N GLY A 341 -12.15 0.80 6.42
CA GLY A 341 -12.63 0.85 7.80
C GLY A 341 -13.62 -0.26 8.15
N THR A 342 -14.05 -1.08 7.18
CA THR A 342 -14.92 -2.26 7.40
C THR A 342 -14.18 -3.58 7.15
N ASN A 343 -13.15 -3.57 6.31
CA ASN A 343 -12.31 -4.71 5.93
C ASN A 343 -10.94 -4.73 6.67
N SER A 344 -10.87 -4.16 7.87
CA SER A 344 -9.67 -4.08 8.70
C SER A 344 -9.88 -4.80 10.04
N PRO A 345 -8.86 -5.51 10.58
CA PRO A 345 -8.97 -6.17 11.89
C PRO A 345 -9.03 -5.17 13.05
N THR A 346 -8.60 -3.93 12.81
CA THR A 346 -8.70 -2.82 13.76
C THR A 346 -9.44 -1.65 13.12
N GLU A 347 -10.09 -0.86 13.96
CA GLU A 347 -10.76 0.38 13.57
C GLU A 347 -9.77 1.29 12.81
N TYR A 348 -10.09 1.72 11.58
CA TYR A 348 -9.22 2.59 10.79
C TYR A 348 -9.82 4.00 10.65
N TYR A 349 -9.65 4.84 11.68
CA TYR A 349 -10.30 6.14 11.80
C TYR A 349 -10.11 7.05 10.58
N TRP A 350 -8.88 7.12 10.04
CA TRP A 350 -8.57 8.03 8.93
C TRP A 350 -9.45 7.78 7.71
N VAL A 351 -9.48 6.55 7.19
CA VAL A 351 -10.33 6.23 6.03
C VAL A 351 -11.82 6.25 6.38
N LYS A 352 -12.18 5.89 7.62
CA LYS A 352 -13.58 5.86 8.06
C LYS A 352 -14.25 7.23 8.02
N PHE A 353 -13.54 8.28 8.41
CA PHE A 353 -14.07 9.65 8.40
C PHE A 353 -13.72 10.41 7.12
N LEU A 354 -12.50 10.25 6.60
CA LEU A 354 -11.97 11.07 5.50
C LEU A 354 -12.18 10.43 4.12
N GLY A 355 -12.64 9.18 4.05
CA GLY A 355 -12.71 8.42 2.80
C GLY A 355 -11.31 8.19 2.23
N ARG A 356 -11.22 7.85 0.93
CA ARG A 356 -9.94 7.49 0.27
C ARG A 356 -8.97 8.67 0.05
N ASP A 357 -9.44 9.91 0.23
CA ASP A 357 -8.64 11.12 -0.04
C ASP A 357 -7.54 11.35 1.00
N TYR A 358 -7.66 10.74 2.19
CA TYR A 358 -6.64 10.82 3.25
C TYR A 358 -5.25 10.39 2.76
N ILE A 359 -5.19 9.43 1.82
CA ILE A 359 -3.94 8.93 1.24
C ILE A 359 -3.16 10.08 0.61
N ALA A 360 -3.79 10.81 -0.32
CA ALA A 360 -3.13 11.90 -1.02
C ALA A 360 -2.84 13.09 -0.09
N ASN A 361 -3.77 13.38 0.83
CA ASN A 361 -3.60 14.47 1.80
C ASN A 361 -2.44 14.22 2.76
N ALA A 362 -2.27 13.00 3.27
CA ALA A 362 -1.16 12.66 4.16
C ALA A 362 0.21 12.94 3.52
N PHE A 363 0.39 12.57 2.24
CA PHE A 363 1.60 12.89 1.49
C PHE A 363 1.79 14.40 1.27
N ARG A 364 0.72 15.13 0.96
CA ARG A 364 0.79 16.60 0.80
C ARG A 364 1.18 17.27 2.12
N TYR A 365 0.56 16.89 3.23
CA TYR A 365 0.90 17.40 4.56
C TYR A 365 2.34 17.08 4.94
N ALA A 366 2.83 15.88 4.59
CA ALA A 366 4.21 15.49 4.84
C ALA A 366 5.20 16.32 4.03
N ARG A 367 4.94 16.51 2.73
CA ARG A 367 5.78 17.33 1.85
C ARG A 367 5.75 18.81 2.23
N GLU A 368 4.61 19.34 2.67
CA GLU A 368 4.49 20.70 3.21
C GLU A 368 5.43 20.92 4.41
N ALA A 369 5.61 19.91 5.27
CA ALA A 369 6.46 20.02 6.46
C ALA A 369 7.96 19.82 6.15
N ASP A 370 8.30 18.96 5.19
CA ASP A 370 9.67 18.74 4.75
C ASP A 370 9.78 18.50 3.23
N PRO A 371 10.33 19.45 2.46
CA PRO A 371 10.53 19.30 1.02
C PRO A 371 11.62 18.30 0.63
N ASN A 372 12.45 17.84 1.57
CA ASN A 372 13.63 17.00 1.29
C ASN A 372 13.47 15.54 1.72
N ALA A 373 12.53 15.24 2.63
CA ALA A 373 12.31 13.88 3.08
C ALA A 373 11.84 12.95 1.95
N ASP A 374 12.32 11.71 1.96
CA ASP A 374 11.69 10.65 1.17
C ASP A 374 10.40 10.19 1.85
N LEU A 375 9.32 10.03 1.09
CA LEU A 375 7.99 9.72 1.57
C LEU A 375 7.53 8.39 0.96
N TYR A 376 7.31 7.40 1.82
CA TYR A 376 6.99 6.01 1.45
C TYR A 376 5.55 5.63 1.79
N ILE A 377 4.96 4.77 0.95
CA ILE A 377 3.89 3.85 1.36
C ILE A 377 4.56 2.53 1.73
N ASN A 378 4.26 1.98 2.91
CA ASN A 378 4.82 0.70 3.39
C ASN A 378 3.70 -0.35 3.55
N ASP A 379 3.94 -1.60 3.14
CA ASP A 379 2.97 -2.69 3.29
C ASP A 379 3.68 -4.06 3.32
N PHE A 380 3.01 -5.06 3.90
CA PHE A 380 3.50 -6.44 3.98
C PHE A 380 2.86 -7.33 2.92
N ASN A 381 3.40 -8.54 2.74
CA ASN A 381 2.90 -9.58 1.84
C ASN A 381 2.96 -9.25 0.34
N LEU A 382 3.55 -8.12 -0.06
CA LEU A 382 3.82 -7.83 -1.47
C LEU A 382 4.75 -8.90 -2.08
N GLU A 383 5.66 -9.40 -1.26
CA GLU A 383 6.68 -10.40 -1.53
C GLU A 383 6.19 -11.86 -1.52
N GLN A 384 5.00 -12.14 -0.95
CA GLN A 384 4.51 -13.52 -0.74
C GLN A 384 3.82 -14.15 -1.97
N GLY A 385 4.05 -13.62 -3.17
CA GLY A 385 3.43 -14.12 -4.41
C GLY A 385 1.98 -13.66 -4.61
N ASN A 386 1.49 -12.75 -3.76
CA ASN A 386 0.17 -12.12 -3.90
C ASN A 386 0.17 -11.07 -5.03
N GLN A 387 -0.05 -11.54 -6.26
CA GLN A 387 0.01 -10.69 -7.45
C GLN A 387 -1.00 -9.54 -7.42
N LEU A 388 -2.21 -9.81 -6.92
CA LEU A 388 -3.27 -8.81 -6.83
C LEU A 388 -2.84 -7.64 -5.93
N LYS A 389 -2.30 -7.93 -4.74
CA LYS A 389 -1.85 -6.88 -3.81
C LYS A 389 -0.69 -6.06 -4.40
N VAL A 390 0.27 -6.70 -5.07
CA VAL A 390 1.38 -6.01 -5.75
C VAL A 390 0.88 -5.12 -6.89
N ASP A 391 0.00 -5.64 -7.74
CA ASP A 391 -0.55 -4.88 -8.86
C ASP A 391 -1.37 -3.68 -8.39
N SER A 392 -2.15 -3.85 -7.32
CA SER A 392 -2.85 -2.76 -6.65
C SER A 392 -1.91 -1.70 -6.09
N MET A 393 -0.79 -2.10 -5.46
CA MET A 393 0.22 -1.16 -4.96
C MET A 393 0.85 -0.35 -6.09
N VAL A 394 1.23 -1.01 -7.20
CA VAL A 394 1.80 -0.36 -8.39
C VAL A 394 0.79 0.62 -9.01
N ALA A 395 -0.46 0.18 -9.20
CA ALA A 395 -1.53 1.01 -9.75
C ALA A 395 -1.81 2.23 -8.86
N LEU A 396 -1.88 2.03 -7.54
CA LEU A 396 -2.04 3.12 -6.56
C LEU A 396 -0.90 4.13 -6.68
N CYS A 397 0.35 3.70 -6.68
CA CYS A 397 1.50 4.59 -6.75
C CYS A 397 1.54 5.37 -8.07
N ASN A 398 1.27 4.72 -9.20
CA ASN A 398 1.20 5.39 -10.50
C ASN A 398 0.07 6.43 -10.55
N ARG A 399 -1.09 6.14 -9.96
CA ARG A 399 -2.20 7.10 -9.82
C ARG A 399 -1.80 8.30 -8.97
N LEU A 400 -1.18 8.07 -7.81
CA LEU A 400 -0.72 9.16 -6.94
C LEU A 400 0.28 10.06 -7.66
N LYS A 401 1.23 9.49 -8.42
CA LYS A 401 2.15 10.25 -9.26
C LYS A 401 1.41 11.06 -10.34
N ALA A 402 0.44 10.45 -11.03
CA ALA A 402 -0.37 11.14 -12.04
C ALA A 402 -1.20 12.30 -11.44
N GLN A 403 -1.55 12.21 -10.16
CA GLN A 403 -2.24 13.25 -9.39
C GLN A 403 -1.28 14.28 -8.76
N ASN A 404 0.02 14.25 -9.12
CA ASN A 404 1.08 15.08 -8.54
C ASN A 404 1.17 14.98 -7.01
N VAL A 405 0.80 13.83 -6.44
CA VAL A 405 1.00 13.55 -5.01
C VAL A 405 2.50 13.29 -4.78
N PRO A 406 3.13 13.90 -3.76
CA PRO A 406 4.59 13.91 -3.59
C PRO A 406 5.17 12.61 -2.99
N ILE A 407 4.70 11.46 -3.43
CA ILE A 407 5.27 10.14 -3.08
C ILE A 407 6.66 9.99 -3.72
N THR A 408 7.63 9.47 -2.97
CA THR A 408 8.98 9.22 -3.49
C THR A 408 9.42 7.77 -3.42
N GLY A 409 8.72 6.92 -2.66
CA GLY A 409 9.09 5.53 -2.51
C GLY A 409 7.97 4.57 -2.14
N ILE A 410 8.28 3.27 -2.26
CA ILE A 410 7.47 2.14 -1.83
C ILE A 410 8.31 1.26 -0.89
N GLY A 411 7.77 0.97 0.29
CA GLY A 411 8.30 0.04 1.27
C GLY A 411 7.63 -1.33 1.11
N THR A 412 8.43 -2.39 1.14
CA THR A 412 7.97 -3.77 1.33
C THR A 412 8.55 -4.26 2.65
N GLN A 413 7.67 -4.64 3.58
CA GLN A 413 8.10 -5.09 4.92
C GLN A 413 9.03 -6.30 4.80
N MET A 414 8.71 -7.27 3.94
CA MET A 414 9.53 -8.46 3.71
C MET A 414 9.63 -9.38 4.93
N HIS A 415 8.51 -9.54 5.65
CA HIS A 415 8.36 -10.56 6.68
C HIS A 415 8.16 -11.93 6.05
N ILE A 416 9.23 -12.71 5.96
CA ILE A 416 9.23 -13.97 5.20
C ILE A 416 9.75 -15.15 6.03
N THR A 417 9.74 -16.32 5.41
CA THR A 417 10.22 -17.59 5.95
C THR A 417 11.27 -18.19 5.01
N THR A 418 12.02 -19.19 5.48
CA THR A 418 12.94 -19.96 4.63
C THR A 418 12.28 -20.68 3.46
N ASN A 419 10.95 -20.85 3.46
CA ASN A 419 10.17 -21.47 2.38
C ASN A 419 9.28 -20.48 1.60
N SER A 420 9.45 -19.18 1.80
CA SER A 420 8.71 -18.17 1.03
C SER A 420 9.03 -18.22 -0.47
N SER A 421 8.07 -17.81 -1.29
CA SER A 421 8.17 -17.90 -2.75
C SER A 421 9.23 -16.96 -3.32
N ARG A 422 10.32 -17.53 -3.83
CA ARG A 422 11.37 -16.78 -4.56
C ARG A 422 10.84 -16.04 -5.78
N ALA A 423 9.95 -16.70 -6.54
CA ALA A 423 9.30 -16.08 -7.69
C ALA A 423 8.42 -14.90 -7.26
N GLY A 424 7.75 -15.00 -6.11
CA GLY A 424 7.01 -13.91 -5.48
C GLY A 424 7.89 -12.70 -5.17
N ILE A 425 9.02 -12.93 -4.49
CA ILE A 425 10.00 -11.90 -4.12
C ILE A 425 10.57 -11.21 -5.38
N ILE A 426 11.03 -11.99 -6.37
CA ILE A 426 11.55 -11.47 -7.65
C ILE A 426 10.51 -10.57 -8.32
N ASN A 427 9.29 -11.09 -8.46
CA ASN A 427 8.25 -10.38 -9.17
C ASN A 427 7.82 -9.11 -8.42
N SER A 428 7.71 -9.15 -7.10
CA SER A 428 7.42 -7.99 -6.27
C SER A 428 8.44 -6.88 -6.50
N LEU A 429 9.73 -7.15 -6.27
CA LEU A 429 10.78 -6.15 -6.41
C LEU A 429 10.87 -5.56 -7.83
N ARG A 430 10.69 -6.40 -8.86
CA ARG A 430 10.63 -5.94 -10.26
C ARG A 430 9.44 -5.02 -10.53
N LYS A 431 8.24 -5.37 -10.03
CA LYS A 431 7.03 -4.56 -10.20
C LYS A 431 7.09 -3.26 -9.40
N LEU A 432 7.60 -3.28 -8.18
CA LEU A 432 7.79 -2.05 -7.39
C LEU A 432 8.78 -1.11 -8.08
N ALA A 433 9.90 -1.63 -8.60
CA ALA A 433 10.89 -0.83 -9.32
C ALA A 433 10.33 -0.23 -10.62
N SER A 434 9.39 -0.88 -11.31
CA SER A 434 8.81 -0.37 -12.57
C SER A 434 8.02 0.94 -12.41
N THR A 435 7.62 1.29 -11.18
CA THR A 435 6.98 2.57 -10.88
C THR A 435 7.92 3.76 -11.02
N GLY A 436 9.24 3.54 -11.05
CA GLY A 436 10.25 4.59 -11.02
C GLY A 436 10.43 5.27 -9.66
N LEU A 437 9.71 4.83 -8.62
CA LEU A 437 9.88 5.29 -7.24
C LEU A 437 11.06 4.57 -6.56
N LYS A 438 11.57 5.11 -5.46
CA LYS A 438 12.50 4.36 -4.61
C LYS A 438 11.82 3.10 -4.06
N VAL A 439 12.55 2.01 -3.94
CA VAL A 439 12.11 0.78 -3.30
C VAL A 439 12.96 0.55 -2.07
N LYS A 440 12.31 0.37 -0.91
CA LYS A 440 12.97 0.07 0.36
C LYS A 440 12.46 -1.27 0.90
N ILE A 441 13.37 -2.14 1.33
CA ILE A 441 12.99 -3.27 2.19
C ILE A 441 13.02 -2.72 3.62
N THR A 442 11.87 -2.66 4.28
CA THR A 442 11.66 -1.86 5.50
C THR A 442 11.72 -2.67 6.78
N GLU A 443 11.40 -3.96 6.74
CA GLU A 443 11.20 -4.77 7.97
C GLU A 443 11.66 -6.22 7.79
N LEU A 444 12.79 -6.43 7.10
CA LEU A 444 13.25 -7.78 6.75
C LEU A 444 13.52 -8.62 8.00
N ASP A 445 12.82 -9.75 8.08
CA ASP A 445 13.15 -10.86 8.95
C ASP A 445 12.82 -12.18 8.24
N ILE A 446 13.58 -13.24 8.55
CA ILE A 446 13.44 -14.53 7.87
C ILE A 446 13.28 -15.62 8.92
N ARG A 447 12.04 -16.00 9.15
CA ARG A 447 11.66 -17.04 10.10
C ARG A 447 12.19 -18.41 9.71
N VAL A 448 12.60 -19.17 10.73
CA VAL A 448 13.10 -20.54 10.61
C VAL A 448 12.18 -21.56 11.28
N ASN A 449 11.41 -21.16 12.30
CA ASN A 449 10.39 -22.01 12.92
C ASN A 449 9.07 -21.98 12.11
N VAL A 450 9.14 -22.47 10.87
CA VAL A 450 8.02 -22.40 9.90
C VAL A 450 6.77 -23.15 10.38
N GLY A 451 6.97 -24.27 11.10
CA GLY A 451 5.89 -25.08 11.66
C GLY A 451 5.25 -24.53 12.93
N ASN A 452 5.73 -23.39 13.46
CA ASN A 452 5.31 -22.82 14.75
C ASN A 452 5.43 -23.83 15.91
N ALA A 453 6.49 -24.65 15.94
CA ALA A 453 6.70 -25.61 17.01
C ALA A 453 6.97 -24.89 18.33
N ALA A 454 6.30 -25.34 19.40
CA ALA A 454 6.42 -24.74 20.74
C ALA A 454 7.81 -24.95 21.36
N ALA A 455 8.49 -26.04 21.00
CA ALA A 455 9.88 -26.30 21.33
C ALA A 455 10.67 -26.42 20.02
N PHE A 456 11.48 -25.41 19.72
CA PHE A 456 12.26 -25.37 18.49
C PHE A 456 13.64 -24.77 18.76
N THR A 457 14.67 -25.38 18.17
CA THR A 457 16.02 -24.85 18.11
C THR A 457 16.56 -25.15 16.73
N PRO A 458 16.99 -24.14 15.95
CA PRO A 458 17.46 -24.36 14.59
C PRO A 458 18.78 -25.11 14.62
N ASP A 459 18.90 -26.14 13.80
CA ASP A 459 20.17 -26.81 13.53
C ASP A 459 21.00 -26.01 12.51
N GLU A 460 22.23 -26.46 12.27
CA GLU A 460 23.15 -25.82 11.30
C GLU A 460 22.54 -25.76 9.89
N PHE A 461 21.80 -26.81 9.49
CA PHE A 461 21.14 -26.85 8.19
C PHE A 461 20.07 -25.76 8.07
N THR A 462 19.24 -25.59 9.09
CA THR A 462 18.21 -24.55 9.15
C THR A 462 18.82 -23.15 9.11
N LEU A 463 19.92 -22.92 9.82
CA LEU A 463 20.64 -21.64 9.79
C LEU A 463 21.29 -21.36 8.42
N ALA A 464 21.77 -22.39 7.72
CA ALA A 464 22.28 -22.26 6.36
C ALA A 464 21.16 -21.91 5.35
N LEU A 465 19.97 -22.51 5.50
CA LEU A 465 18.79 -22.13 4.69
C LEU A 465 18.38 -20.69 4.93
N GLN A 466 18.41 -20.23 6.18
CA GLN A 466 18.16 -18.84 6.52
C GLN A 466 19.17 -17.91 5.84
N ALA A 467 20.46 -18.24 5.92
CA ALA A 467 21.52 -17.45 5.31
C ALA A 467 21.39 -17.35 3.80
N GLU A 468 21.05 -18.45 3.16
CA GLU A 468 20.83 -18.48 1.72
C GLU A 468 19.61 -17.65 1.32
N MET A 469 18.50 -17.67 2.08
CA MET A 469 17.34 -16.82 1.77
C MET A 469 17.66 -15.33 1.98
N TYR A 470 18.40 -14.97 3.04
CA TYR A 470 18.89 -13.59 3.23
C TYR A 470 19.74 -13.13 2.05
N LYS A 471 20.68 -13.98 1.61
CA LYS A 471 21.51 -13.71 0.43
C LYS A 471 20.65 -13.50 -0.80
N PHE A 472 19.71 -14.41 -1.05
CA PHE A 472 18.81 -14.37 -2.20
C PHE A 472 17.99 -13.08 -2.26
N VAL A 473 17.42 -12.64 -1.13
CA VAL A 473 16.65 -11.39 -1.05
C VAL A 473 17.51 -10.18 -1.41
N VAL A 474 18.72 -10.09 -0.85
CA VAL A 474 19.63 -8.96 -1.09
C VAL A 474 20.15 -8.95 -2.53
N GLU A 475 20.54 -10.11 -3.08
CA GLU A 475 20.92 -10.23 -4.49
C GLU A 475 19.77 -9.85 -5.43
N THR A 476 18.54 -10.27 -5.10
CA THR A 476 17.34 -9.94 -5.88
C THR A 476 17.09 -8.43 -5.84
N TYR A 477 17.21 -7.80 -4.68
CA TYR A 477 17.11 -6.35 -4.54
C TYR A 477 18.16 -5.62 -5.38
N LEU A 478 19.42 -6.01 -5.28
CA LEU A 478 20.51 -5.45 -6.09
C LEU A 478 20.28 -5.62 -7.60
N LYS A 479 19.76 -6.78 -8.01
CA LYS A 479 19.52 -7.12 -9.42
C LYS A 479 18.35 -6.34 -10.04
N TYR A 480 17.23 -6.24 -9.33
CA TYR A 480 15.98 -5.71 -9.92
C TYR A 480 15.64 -4.28 -9.50
N VAL A 481 16.26 -3.74 -8.45
CA VAL A 481 16.10 -2.33 -8.03
C VAL A 481 17.31 -1.54 -8.51
N PRO A 482 17.16 -0.63 -9.49
CA PRO A 482 18.25 0.23 -9.97
C PRO A 482 18.87 1.06 -8.85
N ALA A 483 20.17 1.33 -8.92
CA ALA A 483 20.92 2.01 -7.85
C ALA A 483 20.26 3.33 -7.38
N ALA A 484 19.77 4.16 -8.30
CA ALA A 484 19.09 5.42 -7.99
C ALA A 484 17.73 5.23 -7.26
N GLN A 485 17.14 4.05 -7.34
CA GLN A 485 15.89 3.69 -6.66
C GLN A 485 16.12 2.93 -5.35
N ARG A 486 17.37 2.66 -4.94
CA ARG A 486 17.62 1.87 -3.71
C ARG A 486 17.42 2.71 -2.45
N GLY A 487 16.23 2.64 -1.87
CA GLY A 487 15.88 3.29 -0.59
C GLY A 487 16.50 2.62 0.65
N GLY A 488 17.07 1.43 0.49
CA GLY A 488 17.81 0.71 1.51
C GLY A 488 17.14 -0.59 1.98
N ILE A 489 17.81 -1.26 2.93
CA ILE A 489 17.33 -2.49 3.57
C ILE A 489 17.42 -2.32 5.08
N THR A 490 16.31 -2.50 5.78
CA THR A 490 16.24 -2.51 7.24
C THR A 490 15.88 -3.91 7.72
N ILE A 491 16.62 -4.43 8.70
CA ILE A 491 16.29 -5.68 9.41
C ILE A 491 15.38 -5.36 10.60
N TRP A 492 14.28 -6.08 10.79
CA TRP A 492 13.29 -5.77 11.83
C TRP A 492 13.63 -6.34 13.21
N GLY A 493 14.69 -5.77 13.80
CA GLY A 493 15.23 -6.14 15.10
C GLY A 493 16.73 -6.43 15.00
N VAL A 494 17.39 -6.67 16.13
CA VAL A 494 18.86 -6.89 16.17
C VAL A 494 19.21 -8.37 16.36
N ASP A 495 18.76 -8.98 17.45
CA ASP A 495 19.10 -10.35 17.82
C ASP A 495 17.88 -11.17 18.22
N ASP A 496 18.00 -12.48 18.00
CA ASP A 496 16.89 -13.44 18.07
C ASP A 496 16.04 -13.35 19.35
N PRO A 497 16.59 -13.29 20.58
CA PRO A 497 15.78 -13.28 21.79
C PRO A 497 14.79 -12.11 21.87
N ARG A 498 15.11 -10.98 21.24
CA ARG A 498 14.32 -9.75 21.28
C ARG A 498 13.59 -9.45 19.99
N GLY A 499 13.63 -10.35 19.00
CA GLY A 499 12.81 -10.21 17.80
C GLY A 499 11.32 -10.31 18.13
N TRP A 500 10.50 -9.48 17.48
CA TRP A 500 9.05 -9.38 17.73
C TRP A 500 8.27 -10.69 17.52
N LEU A 501 8.82 -11.61 16.71
CA LEU A 501 8.22 -12.91 16.41
C LEU A 501 8.56 -13.98 17.46
N ASN A 502 9.61 -13.77 18.25
CA ASN A 502 10.11 -14.72 19.23
C ASN A 502 9.23 -14.68 20.49
N ARG A 503 8.56 -15.78 20.79
CA ARG A 503 7.65 -15.92 21.92
C ARG A 503 7.95 -17.20 22.69
N ALA A 504 7.62 -17.24 23.99
CA ALA A 504 7.88 -18.42 24.81
C ALA A 504 7.16 -19.68 24.31
N ASP A 505 5.97 -19.52 23.74
CA ASP A 505 5.14 -20.58 23.14
C ASP A 505 5.45 -20.85 21.67
N ARG A 506 6.33 -20.04 21.06
CA ARG A 506 6.73 -20.14 19.67
C ARG A 506 8.10 -19.45 19.48
N PRO A 507 9.21 -20.10 19.88
CA PRO A 507 10.52 -19.51 19.75
C PRO A 507 10.87 -19.29 18.28
N GLU A 508 11.55 -18.19 17.99
CA GLU A 508 11.92 -17.80 16.63
C GLU A 508 13.33 -17.18 16.60
N PHE A 509 14.04 -17.41 15.50
CA PHE A 509 15.44 -17.02 15.33
C PHE A 509 15.63 -16.29 14.01
N ALA A 510 14.81 -15.27 13.75
CA ALA A 510 14.66 -14.67 12.43
C ALA A 510 15.76 -13.66 12.04
N LEU A 511 16.64 -13.27 12.97
CA LEU A 511 17.50 -12.09 12.84
C LEU A 511 18.97 -12.43 12.56
N LEU A 512 19.84 -11.42 12.47
CA LEU A 512 21.24 -11.60 12.06
C LEU A 512 22.21 -11.94 13.21
N PHE A 513 21.78 -11.71 14.45
CA PHE A 513 22.58 -11.92 15.65
C PHE A 513 21.89 -12.89 16.61
N ASN A 514 22.67 -13.71 17.30
CA ASN A 514 22.15 -14.57 18.36
C ASN A 514 22.09 -13.82 19.71
N ALA A 515 21.70 -14.52 20.78
CA ALA A 515 21.55 -13.97 22.13
C ALA A 515 22.81 -13.26 22.69
N ASN A 516 24.00 -13.64 22.23
CA ASN A 516 25.27 -13.07 22.68
C ASN A 516 25.82 -12.01 21.72
N PHE A 517 25.01 -11.54 20.75
CA PHE A 517 25.42 -10.66 19.66
C PHE A 517 26.50 -11.25 18.74
N THR A 518 26.66 -12.57 18.73
CA THR A 518 27.49 -13.23 17.72
C THR A 518 26.72 -13.24 16.40
N LYS A 519 27.42 -12.87 15.32
CA LYS A 519 26.88 -12.86 13.96
C LYS A 519 26.55 -14.30 13.53
N LYS A 520 25.35 -14.50 13.02
CA LYS A 520 24.86 -15.79 12.51
C LYS A 520 25.31 -16.02 11.06
N PRO A 521 25.18 -17.26 10.52
CA PRO A 521 25.29 -17.50 9.08
C PRO A 521 24.43 -16.54 8.24
N ALA A 522 23.25 -16.17 8.74
CA ALA A 522 22.39 -15.14 8.15
C ALA A 522 23.11 -13.82 7.84
N TYR A 523 23.95 -13.35 8.76
CA TYR A 523 24.77 -12.15 8.56
C TYR A 523 25.74 -12.33 7.39
N ALA A 524 26.42 -13.49 7.32
CA ALA A 524 27.35 -13.79 6.23
C ALA A 524 26.62 -13.84 4.88
N GLY A 525 25.41 -14.39 4.82
CA GLY A 525 24.55 -14.37 3.63
C GLY A 525 24.28 -12.96 3.11
N VAL A 526 23.86 -12.04 3.99
CA VAL A 526 23.67 -10.62 3.63
C VAL A 526 24.97 -9.99 3.13
N LYS A 527 26.08 -10.20 3.85
CA LYS A 527 27.38 -9.63 3.50
C LYS A 527 27.88 -10.13 2.13
N MET A 528 27.75 -11.42 1.86
CA MET A 528 28.15 -12.02 0.57
C MET A 528 27.38 -11.40 -0.59
N ALA A 529 26.06 -11.26 -0.45
CA ALA A 529 25.22 -10.62 -1.45
C ALA A 529 25.64 -9.17 -1.74
N LEU A 530 25.93 -8.38 -0.69
CA LEU A 530 26.40 -6.99 -0.84
C LEU A 530 27.78 -6.91 -1.54
N GLN A 531 28.63 -7.92 -1.36
CA GLN A 531 29.93 -8.01 -2.03
C GLN A 531 29.86 -8.60 -3.45
N GLY A 532 28.70 -9.03 -3.92
CA GLY A 532 28.52 -9.71 -5.20
C GLY A 532 29.18 -11.10 -5.27
N LYS A 533 29.24 -11.83 -4.15
CA LYS A 533 29.87 -13.14 -4.02
C LYS A 533 28.87 -14.28 -3.91
#